data_AF-A0A946BJK0-F1
#
_entry.id   AF-A0A946BJK0-F1
#
_cell.length_a   1.000
_cell.length_b   1.000
_cell.length_c   1.000
_cell.angle_alpha   90.00
_cell.angle_beta   90.00
_cell.angle_gamma   90.00
#
_symmetry.space_group_name_H-M   'P 1'
#
loop_
_entity.id
_entity.type
_entity.pdbx_description
1 polymer ?
#
loop_
_entity_poly.entity_id
_entity_poly.type
_entity_poly.pdbx_seq_one_letter_code
_entity_poly.pdbx_strand_id
1 'polypeptide(L)' 'MSLDHLVVGSANLNAAQSYIEESLGVSMQTGGTHAVFQTHNALLGL' A
#
# COMPACT_ATOMS: atom_id res chain seq x y z
N MET A 1 -16.63 -14.21 -9.47
CA MET A 1 -15.71 -13.06 -9.46
C MET A 1 -15.32 -12.82 -8.01
N SER A 2 -14.03 -12.80 -7.69
CA SER A 2 -13.50 -12.57 -6.33
C SER A 2 -12.83 -11.21 -6.26
N LEU A 3 -12.84 -10.60 -5.07
CA LEU A 3 -12.02 -9.43 -4.79
C LEU A 3 -10.56 -9.89 -4.69
N ASP A 4 -9.67 -9.22 -5.43
CA ASP A 4 -8.24 -9.54 -5.46
C ASP A 4 -7.48 -8.65 -4.48
N HIS A 5 -7.54 -7.32 -4.65
CA HIS A 5 -6.88 -6.36 -3.77
C HIS A 5 -7.64 -5.02 -3.69
N LEU A 6 -7.30 -4.23 -2.66
CA LEU A 6 -7.77 -2.86 -2.46
C LEU A 6 -6.56 -1.93 -2.41
N VAL A 7 -6.64 -0.80 -3.13
CA VAL A 7 -5.57 0.21 -3.16
C VAL A 7 -6.05 1.46 -2.45
N VAL A 8 -5.23 1.96 -1.52
CA VAL A 8 -5.41 3.25 -0.86
C VAL A 8 -4.36 4.23 -1.40
N GLY A 9 -4.82 5.26 -2.13
CA GLY A 9 -3.94 6.27 -2.72
C GLY A 9 -3.61 7.42 -1.77
N SER A 10 -2.38 7.90 -1.81
CA SER A 10 -1.91 9.06 -1.04
C SER A 10 -0.77 9.77 -1.77
N ALA A 11 -0.59 11.06 -1.49
CA ALA A 11 0.55 11.84 -1.96
C ALA A 11 1.87 11.48 -1.25
N ASN A 12 1.80 10.78 -0.11
CA ASN A 12 2.96 10.35 0.67
C ASN A 12 2.77 8.91 1.13
N LEU A 13 3.69 8.02 0.73
CA LEU A 13 3.62 6.60 1.05
C LEU A 13 3.67 6.34 2.55
N ASN A 14 4.59 6.99 3.26
CA ASN A 14 4.78 6.77 4.70
C ASN A 14 3.52 7.16 5.49
N ALA A 15 2.88 8.28 5.11
CA ALA A 15 1.65 8.72 5.77
C ALA A 15 0.49 7.73 5.57
N ALA A 16 0.33 7.20 4.35
CA ALA A 16 -0.69 6.18 4.07
C ALA A 16 -0.38 4.86 4.77
N GLN A 17 0.89 4.43 4.75
CA GLN A 17 1.34 3.23 5.42
C GLN A 17 1.03 3.31 6.91
N SER A 18 1.46 4.38 7.61
CA SER A 18 1.17 4.52 9.04
C SER A 18 -0.33 4.54 9.34
N TYR A 19 -1.14 5.20 8.51
CA TYR A 19 -2.59 5.22 8.68
C TYR A 19 -3.20 3.81 8.55
N ILE A 20 -2.76 3.02 7.58
CA ILE A 20 -3.25 1.65 7.39
C ILE A 20 -2.76 0.71 8.50
N GLU A 21 -1.50 0.84 8.92
CA GLU A 21 -0.94 0.05 10.02
C GLU A 21 -1.68 0.31 11.33
N GLU A 22 -2.00 1.57 11.63
CA GLU A 22 -2.81 1.95 12.81
C GLU A 22 -4.26 1.46 12.69
N SER A 23 -4.88 1.62 11.52
CA SER A 23 -6.28 1.27 11.30
C SER A 23 -6.54 -0.24 11.31
N LEU A 24 -5.59 -1.03 10.83
CA LEU A 24 -5.72 -2.48 10.68
C LEU A 24 -4.95 -3.27 11.75
N GLY A 25 -4.07 -2.64 12.51
CA GLY A 25 -3.26 -3.28 13.56
C GLY A 25 -2.21 -4.26 13.02
N VAL A 26 -1.73 -4.03 11.80
CA VAL A 26 -0.74 -4.88 11.10
C VAL A 26 0.42 -4.03 10.59
N SER A 27 1.59 -4.63 10.40
CA SER A 27 2.73 -3.94 9.76
C SER A 27 2.74 -4.22 8.26
N MET A 28 2.87 -3.17 7.44
CA MET A 28 2.96 -3.34 6.00
C MET A 28 4.39 -3.68 5.58
N GLN A 29 4.51 -4.36 4.45
CA GLN A 29 5.77 -4.71 3.82
C GLN A 29 6.10 -3.70 2.73
N THR A 30 7.40 -3.46 2.50
CA THR A 30 7.85 -2.71 1.32
C THR A 30 7.36 -3.41 0.05
N GLY A 31 6.74 -2.64 -0.83
CA GLY A 31 6.27 -3.12 -2.12
C GLY A 31 7.27 -2.83 -3.24
N GLY A 32 6.74 -2.52 -4.43
CA GLY A 32 7.50 -2.27 -5.64
C GLY A 32 7.48 -0.82 -6.11
N THR A 33 8.23 -0.55 -7.16
CA THR A 33 8.17 0.71 -7.93
C THR A 33 7.63 0.43 -9.32
N HIS A 34 6.70 1.24 -9.79
CA HIS A 34 6.05 1.13 -11.09
C HIS A 34 6.57 2.21 -12.04
N ALA A 35 7.62 1.89 -12.80
CA ALA A 35 8.33 2.86 -13.63
C ALA A 35 7.45 3.59 -14.67
N VAL A 36 6.43 2.92 -15.22
CA VAL A 36 5.54 3.52 -16.23
C VAL A 36 4.73 4.68 -15.66
N PHE A 37 4.26 4.54 -14.41
CA PHE A 37 3.39 5.53 -13.77
C PHE A 37 4.09 6.34 -12.67
N GLN A 38 5.38 6.08 -12.44
CA GLN A 38 6.19 6.74 -11.42
C GLN A 38 5.55 6.67 -10.01
N THR A 39 4.91 5.53 -9.71
CA THR A 39 4.36 5.24 -8.38
C THR A 39 5.18 4.17 -7.67
N HIS A 40 5.00 4.06 -6.36
CA HIS A 40 5.58 3.02 -5.52
C HIS A 40 4.58 2.71 -4.41
N ASN A 41 4.67 1.52 -3.81
CA ASN A 41 3.71 1.08 -2.79
C ASN A 41 4.37 0.35 -1.62
N ALA A 42 3.56 0.15 -0.60
CA ALA A 42 3.73 -0.86 0.42
C ALA A 42 2.49 -1.78 0.35
N LEU A 43 2.61 -3.02 0.84
CA LEU A 43 1.58 -4.04 0.67
C LEU A 43 1.42 -4.92 1.91
N LEU A 44 0.28 -5.60 2.00
CA LEU A 44 -0.06 -6.57 3.04
C LEU A 44 -0.45 -7.89 2.35
N GLY A 45 0.53 -8.79 2.23
CA GLY A 45 0.37 -10.02 1.46
C GLY A 45 0.50 -9.82 -0.06
N LEU A 46 1.09 -10.81 -0.73
CA LEU A 46 1.15 -10.94 -2.18
C LEU A 46 0.30 -12.13 -2.63
#